data_AF-A0A3N5HRB6-F1
#
_entry.id   AF-A0A3N5HRB6-F1
#
_cell.length_a   1.000
_cell.length_b   1.000
_cell.length_c   1.000
_cell.angle_alpha   90.00
_cell.angle_beta   90.00
_cell.angle_gamma   90.00
#
_symmetry.space_group_name_H-M   'P 1'
#
loop_
_entity.id
_entity.type
_entity.pdbx_description
1 polymer ?
#
loop_
_entity_poly.entity_id
_entity_poly.type
_entity_poly.pdbx_seq_one_letter_code
_entity_poly.pdbx_strand_id
1 'polypeptide(L)'
;VGTGKTTMLQQIQDLLEQDKAILIANSLALDVSQVTPATLVQTLFSELAIDKDDPMPKVVGLRERALRDLIRKRKKPVALFIDDAHQLPTKTLIALKRLMEIVRSGKGTLSIVLAGHPKLKNDLLRASMEEIGARTTFFELNGFGHDKKKYLYWLLEQVTAAETKLETLITEAAVTLLCEKLTTPLQFELYLTRAFVEAFRVGQKPVDADTIKDILAPDLEGLEARMTRNGYNIKLLTDILTAKPKEIRSFLNGQLPPERTQELHDQLLAAGVLL
;
A
#
# COMPACT_ATOMS: atom_id res chain seq x y z
N VAL A 1 -5.31 -1.27 -2.20
CA VAL A 1 -4.74 -0.18 -3.05
C VAL A 1 -5.51 1.13 -2.81
N GLY A 2 -4.86 2.30 -2.87
CA GLY A 2 -5.55 3.60 -2.93
C GLY A 2 -6.18 4.11 -1.62
N THR A 3 -5.81 3.55 -0.47
CA THR A 3 -6.34 3.90 0.86
C THR A 3 -5.58 5.02 1.58
N GLY A 4 -4.64 5.70 0.90
CA GLY A 4 -3.87 6.79 1.49
C GLY A 4 -2.64 6.39 2.32
N LYS A 5 -2.15 5.14 2.19
CA LYS A 5 -0.92 4.68 2.90
C LYS A 5 0.28 5.60 2.65
N THR A 6 0.60 5.83 1.38
CA THR A 6 1.74 6.69 0.99
C THR A 6 1.55 8.12 1.49
N THR A 7 0.34 8.67 1.39
CA THR A 7 -0.01 10.00 1.94
C THR A 7 0.20 10.07 3.45
N MET A 8 -0.25 9.05 4.20
CA MET A 8 -0.04 8.96 5.64
C MET A 8 1.44 8.83 5.99
N LEU A 9 2.19 8.01 5.25
CA LEU A 9 3.64 7.88 5.45
C LEU A 9 4.35 9.22 5.24
N GLN A 10 4.00 9.95 4.17
CA GLN A 10 4.57 11.28 3.92
C GLN A 10 4.27 12.23 5.09
N GLN A 11 3.02 12.28 5.54
CA GLN A 11 2.64 13.14 6.66
C GLN A 11 3.39 12.77 7.96
N ILE A 12 3.59 11.47 8.23
CA ILE A 12 4.39 11.01 9.37
C ILE A 12 5.85 11.48 9.21
N GLN A 13 6.41 11.35 8.02
CA GLN A 13 7.78 11.79 7.75
C GLN A 13 7.93 13.30 7.96
N ASP A 14 7.03 14.11 7.41
CA ASP A 14 7.04 15.57 7.58
C ASP A 14 7.00 15.98 9.07
N LEU A 15 6.19 15.29 9.89
CA LEU A 15 6.14 15.53 11.33
C LEU A 15 7.44 15.16 12.04
N LEU A 16 8.06 14.04 11.65
CA LEU A 16 9.34 13.60 12.21
C LEU A 16 10.50 14.53 11.81
N GLU A 17 10.50 15.06 10.58
CA GLU A 17 11.49 16.04 10.12
C GLU A 17 11.39 17.34 10.90
N GLN A 18 10.17 17.78 11.23
CA GLN A 18 9.93 18.97 12.04
C GLN A 18 10.44 18.80 13.48
N ASP A 19 10.21 17.62 14.08
CA ASP A 19 10.65 17.31 15.45
C ASP A 19 12.18 17.14 15.56
N LYS A 20 12.85 16.70 14.49
CA LYS A 20 14.31 16.51 14.39
C LYS A 20 14.91 15.51 15.40
N ALA A 21 14.10 14.84 16.20
CA ALA A 21 14.55 13.85 17.17
C ALA A 21 14.96 12.52 16.51
N ILE A 22 14.33 12.18 15.38
CA ILE A 22 14.51 10.92 14.66
C ILE A 22 15.07 11.23 13.26
N LEU A 23 16.05 10.42 12.83
CA LEU A 23 16.54 10.46 11.46
C LEU A 23 15.68 9.58 10.56
N ILE A 24 15.31 10.10 9.40
CA ILE A 24 14.48 9.39 8.43
C ILE A 24 15.40 8.82 7.34
N ALA A 25 15.12 7.59 6.93
CA ALA A 25 15.73 6.99 5.75
C ALA A 25 14.64 6.34 4.90
N ASN A 26 14.72 6.52 3.60
CA ASN A 26 13.73 5.99 2.66
C ASN A 26 14.32 4.92 1.75
N SER A 27 13.60 3.80 1.57
CA SER A 27 13.94 2.81 0.54
C SER A 27 13.45 3.26 -0.84
N LEU A 28 14.26 4.06 -1.53
CA LEU A 28 13.93 4.66 -2.84
C LEU A 28 14.13 3.71 -4.05
N ALA A 29 13.62 2.48 -3.97
CA ALA A 29 13.73 1.51 -5.06
C ALA A 29 12.58 1.66 -6.06
N LEU A 30 12.90 1.77 -7.36
CA LEU A 30 11.89 1.75 -8.43
C LEU A 30 11.22 0.38 -8.58
N ASP A 31 11.99 -0.70 -8.37
CA ASP A 31 11.49 -2.07 -8.35
C ASP A 31 11.76 -2.70 -6.97
N VAL A 32 10.73 -2.67 -6.12
CA VAL A 32 10.79 -3.20 -4.76
C VAL A 32 11.00 -4.73 -4.75
N SER A 33 10.64 -5.43 -5.84
CA SER A 33 10.83 -6.88 -5.96
C SER A 33 12.29 -7.29 -6.13
N GLN A 34 13.17 -6.37 -6.52
CA GLN A 34 14.62 -6.61 -6.64
C GLN A 34 15.40 -6.15 -5.42
N VAL A 35 14.74 -5.60 -4.41
CA VAL A 35 15.41 -5.13 -3.19
C VAL A 35 15.97 -6.32 -2.42
N THR A 36 17.27 -6.24 -2.14
CA THR A 36 18.03 -7.23 -1.36
C THR A 36 18.46 -6.64 -0.02
N PRO A 37 18.90 -7.47 0.94
CA PRO A 37 19.47 -6.97 2.18
C PRO A 37 20.67 -6.04 1.94
N ALA A 38 21.50 -6.36 0.95
CA ALA A 38 22.67 -5.55 0.60
C ALA A 38 22.28 -4.17 0.06
N THR A 39 21.22 -4.08 -0.76
CA THR A 39 20.74 -2.79 -1.26
C THR A 39 20.10 -1.98 -0.14
N LEU A 40 19.37 -2.59 0.79
CA LEU A 40 18.83 -1.88 1.97
C LEU A 40 19.94 -1.27 2.85
N VAL A 41 21.00 -2.04 3.12
CA VAL A 41 22.17 -1.53 3.85
C VAL A 41 22.83 -0.36 3.11
N GLN A 42 22.95 -0.47 1.78
CA GLN A 42 23.50 0.60 0.95
C GLN A 42 22.65 1.86 1.01
N THR A 43 21.33 1.73 0.84
CA THR A 43 20.40 2.86 0.88
C THR A 43 20.43 3.55 2.25
N LEU A 44 20.32 2.77 3.34
CA LEU A 44 20.42 3.32 4.70
C LEU A 44 21.70 4.08 4.95
N PHE A 45 22.83 3.55 4.48
CA PHE A 45 24.11 4.21 4.65
C PHE A 45 24.16 5.53 3.86
N SER A 46 23.71 5.52 2.61
CA SER A 46 23.68 6.72 1.77
C SER A 46 22.76 7.81 2.34
N GLU A 47 21.58 7.45 2.85
CA GLU A 47 20.62 8.39 3.46
C GLU A 47 21.16 9.00 4.76
N LEU A 48 21.97 8.25 5.52
CA LEU A 48 22.50 8.70 6.81
C LEU A 48 23.88 9.35 6.70
N ALA A 49 24.62 9.16 5.61
CA ALA A 49 25.93 9.74 5.40
C ALA A 49 25.81 11.25 5.18
N ILE A 50 26.68 12.03 5.83
CA ILE A 50 26.78 13.47 5.64
C ILE A 50 28.14 13.64 4.94
N ASP A 51 28.10 14.03 3.67
CA ASP A 51 29.17 13.77 2.70
C ASP A 51 30.58 14.24 3.12
N LYS A 52 31.59 13.51 2.61
CA LYS A 52 33.06 13.52 2.85
C LYS A 52 33.58 12.75 4.07
N ASP A 53 32.86 12.70 5.19
CA ASP A 53 33.41 12.10 6.43
C ASP A 53 32.98 10.65 6.72
N ASP A 54 32.07 10.09 5.91
CA ASP A 54 31.54 8.73 6.08
C ASP A 54 31.59 7.94 4.75
N PRO A 55 32.78 7.60 4.20
CA PRO A 55 32.85 6.85 2.94
C PRO A 55 32.36 5.40 3.13
N MET A 56 31.45 4.98 2.24
CA MET A 56 30.98 3.59 2.23
C MET A 56 32.14 2.63 1.91
N PRO A 57 32.36 1.56 2.70
CA PRO A 57 33.38 0.57 2.38
C PRO A 57 33.16 -0.13 1.03
N LYS A 58 34.24 -0.26 0.27
CA LYS A 58 34.25 -1.02 -1.00
C LYS A 58 34.05 -2.52 -0.77
N VAL A 59 34.53 -3.04 0.36
CA VAL A 59 34.38 -4.45 0.75
C VAL A 59 32.97 -4.69 1.31
N VAL A 60 32.17 -5.51 0.62
CA VAL A 60 30.76 -5.79 0.97
C VAL A 60 30.61 -6.29 2.41
N GLY A 61 31.48 -7.18 2.88
CA GLY A 61 31.43 -7.74 4.23
C GLY A 61 31.67 -6.73 5.37
N LEU A 62 32.11 -5.51 5.06
CA LEU A 62 32.31 -4.45 6.05
C LEU A 62 31.13 -3.48 6.12
N ARG A 63 30.21 -3.51 5.15
CA ARG A 63 29.12 -2.51 5.04
C ARG A 63 28.15 -2.54 6.20
N GLU A 64 27.78 -3.73 6.69
CA GLU A 64 26.91 -3.87 7.87
C GLU A 64 27.54 -3.26 9.13
N ARG A 65 28.85 -3.46 9.33
CA ARG A 65 29.59 -2.88 10.45
C ARG A 65 29.68 -1.37 10.33
N ALA A 66 29.97 -0.88 9.13
CA ALA A 66 30.04 0.55 8.86
C ALA A 66 28.69 1.23 9.08
N LEU A 67 27.58 0.62 8.61
CA LEU A 67 26.23 1.12 8.88
C LEU A 67 25.92 1.17 10.38
N ARG A 68 26.25 0.10 11.12
CA ARG A 68 26.09 0.07 12.58
C ARG A 68 26.86 1.21 13.26
N ASP A 69 28.12 1.39 12.89
CA ASP A 69 28.98 2.40 13.50
C ASP A 69 28.53 3.82 13.12
N LEU A 70 28.02 4.01 11.90
CA LEU A 70 27.40 5.24 11.42
C LEU A 70 26.15 5.61 12.24
N ILE A 71 25.21 4.68 12.39
CA ILE A 71 23.99 4.91 13.20
C ILE A 71 24.37 5.26 14.64
N ARG A 72 25.35 4.55 15.23
CA ARG A 72 25.86 4.89 16.57
C ARG A 72 26.45 6.30 16.62
N LYS A 73 27.25 6.69 15.62
CA LYS A 73 27.87 8.03 15.52
C LYS A 73 26.82 9.14 15.46
N ARG A 74 25.65 8.89 14.85
CA ARG A 74 24.56 9.87 14.73
C ARG A 74 23.85 10.20 16.05
N LYS A 75 23.93 9.33 17.07
CA LYS A 75 23.29 9.53 18.39
C LYS A 75 21.80 9.88 18.34
N LYS A 76 21.10 9.46 17.28
CA LYS A 76 19.66 9.63 17.09
C LYS A 76 19.05 8.31 16.63
N PRO A 77 17.81 7.98 17.03
CA PRO A 77 17.08 6.87 16.44
C PRO A 77 16.91 7.08 14.93
N VAL A 78 16.87 5.98 14.19
CA VAL A 78 16.62 5.97 12.75
C VAL A 78 15.30 5.27 12.47
N ALA A 79 14.46 5.86 11.61
CA ALA A 79 13.27 5.24 11.07
C ALA A 79 13.47 4.98 9.57
N LEU A 80 13.46 3.70 9.18
CA LEU A 80 13.49 3.27 7.78
C LEU A 80 12.07 3.07 7.27
N PHE A 81 11.68 3.81 6.24
CA PHE A 81 10.39 3.65 5.56
C PHE A 81 10.56 2.82 4.28
N ILE A 82 9.72 1.81 4.13
CA ILE A 82 9.64 0.99 2.92
C ILE A 82 8.17 0.95 2.47
N ASP A 83 7.87 1.71 1.42
CA ASP A 83 6.58 1.60 0.73
C ASP A 83 6.57 0.41 -0.22
N ASP A 84 5.37 -0.05 -0.58
CA ASP A 84 5.14 -1.26 -1.37
C ASP A 84 5.87 -2.51 -0.87
N ALA A 85 6.09 -2.61 0.44
CA ALA A 85 6.82 -3.70 1.11
C ALA A 85 6.24 -5.10 0.88
N HIS A 86 4.98 -5.19 0.42
CA HIS A 86 4.35 -6.44 -0.03
C HIS A 86 5.02 -7.05 -1.27
N GLN A 87 5.82 -6.28 -2.00
CA GLN A 87 6.63 -6.73 -3.13
C GLN A 87 8.03 -7.18 -2.72
N LEU A 88 8.46 -6.92 -1.48
CA LEU A 88 9.78 -7.34 -1.01
C LEU A 88 9.91 -8.87 -1.11
N PRO A 89 11.06 -9.39 -1.58
CA PRO A 89 11.33 -10.80 -1.48
C PRO A 89 11.27 -11.30 -0.04
N THR A 90 10.73 -12.50 0.16
CA THR A 90 10.67 -13.22 1.44
C THR A 90 12.02 -13.20 2.17
N LYS A 91 13.11 -13.45 1.46
CA LYS A 91 14.48 -13.41 2.02
C LYS A 91 14.86 -12.03 2.56
N THR A 92 14.38 -10.96 1.93
CA THR A 92 14.66 -9.58 2.32
C THR A 92 13.84 -9.20 3.56
N LEU A 93 12.56 -9.61 3.62
CA LEU A 93 11.72 -9.44 4.83
C LEU A 93 12.35 -10.13 6.04
N ILE A 94 12.80 -11.38 5.89
CA ILE A 94 13.48 -12.14 6.97
C ILE A 94 14.74 -11.41 7.43
N ALA A 95 15.51 -10.83 6.50
CA ALA A 95 16.74 -10.13 6.81
C ALA A 95 16.54 -8.82 7.60
N LEU A 96 15.32 -8.24 7.61
CA LEU A 96 15.03 -7.02 8.37
C LEU A 96 15.29 -7.20 9.87
N LYS A 97 14.96 -8.36 10.42
CA LYS A 97 15.30 -8.71 11.81
C LYS A 97 16.81 -8.64 12.03
N ARG A 98 17.58 -9.29 11.16
CA ARG A 98 19.04 -9.31 11.28
C ARG A 98 19.62 -7.90 11.22
N LEU A 99 19.09 -7.06 10.34
CA LEU A 99 19.47 -5.65 10.24
C LEU A 99 19.21 -4.89 11.56
N MET A 100 18.01 -5.03 12.15
CA MET A 100 17.70 -4.42 13.46
C MET A 100 18.63 -4.91 14.57
N GLU A 101 18.95 -6.21 14.61
CA GLU A 101 19.88 -6.79 15.59
C GLU A 101 21.29 -6.24 15.46
N ILE A 102 21.79 -6.09 14.22
CA ILE A 102 23.11 -5.50 13.95
C ILE A 102 23.17 -4.08 14.51
N VAL A 103 22.16 -3.24 14.23
CA VAL A 103 22.11 -1.86 14.74
C VAL A 103 22.03 -1.84 16.27
N ARG A 104 21.17 -2.67 16.86
CA ARG A 104 21.01 -2.78 18.32
C ARG A 104 22.31 -3.21 19.01
N SER A 105 23.06 -4.14 18.41
CA SER A 105 24.37 -4.57 18.95
C SER A 105 25.39 -3.42 19.02
N GLY A 106 25.23 -2.41 18.17
CA GLY A 106 26.01 -1.18 18.17
C GLY A 106 25.50 -0.11 19.14
N LYS A 107 24.52 -0.41 20.00
CA LYS A 107 23.80 0.57 20.84
C LYS A 107 23.09 1.67 20.02
N GLY A 108 22.78 1.39 18.75
CA GLY A 108 21.92 2.24 17.93
C GLY A 108 20.46 1.81 18.02
N THR A 109 19.57 2.66 17.53
CA THR A 109 18.13 2.38 17.45
C THR A 109 17.69 2.48 16.00
N LEU A 110 17.10 1.41 15.48
CA LEU A 110 16.48 1.34 14.15
C LEU A 110 15.05 0.83 14.29
N SER A 111 14.10 1.62 13.79
CA SER A 111 12.72 1.24 13.58
C SER A 111 12.46 1.10 12.09
N ILE A 112 11.66 0.11 11.68
CA ILE A 112 11.32 -0.13 10.27
C ILE A 112 9.81 0.00 10.12
N VAL A 113 9.37 0.89 9.24
CA VAL A 113 7.97 1.12 8.89
C VAL A 113 7.72 0.53 7.51
N LEU A 114 6.87 -0.48 7.45
CA LEU A 114 6.49 -1.16 6.21
C LEU A 114 5.07 -0.75 5.81
N ALA A 115 4.90 -0.22 4.60
CA ALA A 115 3.58 -0.02 3.99
C ALA A 115 3.41 -0.96 2.80
N GLY A 116 2.22 -1.53 2.64
CA GLY A 116 1.95 -2.44 1.55
C GLY A 116 0.50 -2.87 1.46
N HIS A 117 0.22 -3.83 0.58
CA HIS A 117 -1.11 -4.43 0.45
C HIS A 117 -1.46 -5.29 1.68
N PRO A 118 -2.76 -5.53 1.94
CA PRO A 118 -3.21 -6.43 3.01
C PRO A 118 -2.51 -7.80 3.02
N LYS A 119 -2.17 -8.32 1.82
CA LYS A 119 -1.32 -9.51 1.68
C LYS A 119 -0.06 -9.49 2.54
N LEU A 120 0.62 -8.35 2.71
CA LEU A 120 1.83 -8.26 3.54
C LEU A 120 1.57 -8.69 4.98
N LYS A 121 0.45 -8.27 5.57
CA LYS A 121 0.05 -8.71 6.91
C LYS A 121 -0.15 -10.23 6.92
N ASN A 122 -0.86 -10.77 5.93
CA ASN A 122 -1.11 -12.20 5.83
C ASN A 122 0.19 -12.99 5.69
N ASP A 123 1.14 -12.51 4.89
CA ASP A 123 2.46 -13.12 4.72
C ASP A 123 3.26 -13.12 6.05
N LEU A 124 3.24 -12.01 6.78
CA LEU A 124 3.94 -11.86 8.06
C LEU A 124 3.34 -12.71 9.19
N LEU A 125 2.06 -13.07 9.10
CA LEU A 125 1.38 -13.93 10.08
C LEU A 125 1.55 -15.44 9.80
N ARG A 126 2.22 -15.82 8.71
CA ARG A 126 2.52 -17.22 8.42
C ARG A 126 3.58 -17.78 9.37
N ALA A 127 3.52 -19.07 9.64
CA ALA A 127 4.51 -19.76 10.49
C ALA A 127 5.96 -19.56 10.02
N SER A 128 6.19 -19.48 8.70
CA SER A 128 7.53 -19.20 8.14
C SER A 128 8.05 -17.78 8.42
N MET A 129 7.18 -16.86 8.85
CA MET A 129 7.46 -15.46 9.17
C MET A 129 7.20 -15.12 10.63
N GLU A 130 6.89 -16.10 11.48
CA GLU A 130 6.47 -15.92 12.87
C GLU A 130 7.39 -14.95 13.63
N GLU A 131 8.70 -15.04 13.41
CA GLU A 131 9.68 -14.20 14.07
C GLU A 131 9.60 -12.70 13.70
N ILE A 132 9.24 -12.40 12.46
CA ILE A 132 9.05 -11.03 11.97
C ILE A 132 7.66 -10.56 12.38
N GLY A 133 6.64 -11.39 12.14
CA GLY A 133 5.24 -11.11 12.47
C GLY A 133 5.04 -10.80 13.95
N ALA A 134 5.61 -11.59 14.85
CA ALA A 134 5.50 -11.40 16.31
C ALA A 134 6.16 -10.10 16.81
N ARG A 135 7.05 -9.48 16.01
CA ARG A 135 7.69 -8.20 16.32
C ARG A 135 7.12 -7.03 15.52
N THR A 136 6.12 -7.29 14.68
CA THR A 136 5.48 -6.28 13.85
C THR A 136 4.19 -5.80 14.51
N THR A 137 4.06 -4.49 14.69
CA THR A 137 2.77 -3.88 15.03
C THR A 137 2.01 -3.60 13.75
N PHE A 138 0.80 -4.15 13.64
CA PHE A 138 -0.03 -3.99 12.44
C PHE A 138 -0.99 -2.81 12.58
N PHE A 139 -1.05 -1.98 11.54
CA PHE A 139 -2.04 -0.92 11.38
C PHE A 139 -2.67 -1.04 10.00
N GLU A 140 -4.00 -1.06 9.93
CA GLU A 140 -4.75 -1.24 8.69
C GLU A 140 -5.45 0.05 8.28
N LEU A 141 -5.08 0.55 7.10
CA LEU A 141 -5.82 1.61 6.42
C LEU A 141 -6.85 0.98 5.49
N ASN A 142 -8.05 0.80 6.03
CA ASN A 142 -9.22 0.30 5.33
C ASN A 142 -9.85 1.38 4.43
N GLY A 143 -10.75 0.97 3.53
CA GLY A 143 -11.61 1.91 2.81
C GLY A 143 -12.53 2.67 3.78
N PHE A 144 -13.21 3.71 3.29
CA PHE A 144 -13.97 4.63 4.15
C PHE A 144 -15.14 4.00 4.93
N GLY A 145 -15.54 2.76 4.65
CA GLY A 145 -16.65 2.10 5.36
C GLY A 145 -17.92 2.96 5.30
N HIS A 146 -18.40 3.43 6.46
CA HIS A 146 -19.57 4.30 6.57
C HIS A 146 -19.29 5.79 6.30
N ASP A 147 -18.02 6.22 6.28
CA ASP A 147 -17.63 7.62 6.13
C ASP A 147 -17.48 8.08 4.67
N LYS A 148 -17.82 7.22 3.69
CA LYS A 148 -17.73 7.51 2.25
C LYS A 148 -18.40 8.84 1.87
N LYS A 149 -19.62 9.06 2.37
CA LYS A 149 -20.41 10.27 2.06
C LYS A 149 -19.77 11.53 2.67
N LYS A 150 -19.25 11.42 3.90
CA LYS A 150 -18.52 12.52 4.56
C LYS A 150 -17.25 12.87 3.78
N TYR A 151 -16.49 11.87 3.35
CA TYR A 151 -15.30 12.09 2.55
C TYR A 151 -15.62 12.76 1.21
N LEU A 152 -16.65 12.29 0.50
CA LEU A 152 -17.06 12.87 -0.77
C LEU A 152 -17.44 14.36 -0.61
N TYR A 153 -18.26 14.70 0.38
CA TYR A 153 -18.62 16.10 0.60
C TYR A 153 -17.43 16.96 1.01
N TRP A 154 -16.60 16.49 1.93
CA TRP A 154 -15.37 17.18 2.29
C TRP A 154 -14.49 17.44 1.06
N LEU A 155 -14.31 16.44 0.19
CA LEU A 155 -13.52 16.56 -1.02
C LEU A 155 -14.12 17.60 -1.98
N LEU A 156 -15.45 17.56 -2.20
CA LEU A 156 -16.13 18.55 -3.03
C LEU A 156 -15.98 19.96 -2.46
N GLU A 157 -16.10 20.14 -1.15
CA GLU A 157 -15.88 21.43 -0.49
C GLU A 157 -14.46 21.97 -0.70
N GLN A 158 -13.44 21.10 -0.74
CA GLN A 158 -12.05 21.53 -0.98
C GLN A 158 -11.83 22.09 -2.40
N VAL A 159 -12.62 21.66 -3.38
CA VAL A 159 -12.42 21.97 -4.80
C VAL A 159 -13.51 22.89 -5.38
N THR A 160 -14.55 23.18 -4.61
CA THR A 160 -15.68 23.99 -5.05
C THR A 160 -15.44 25.46 -4.69
N ALA A 161 -15.75 26.37 -5.63
CA ALA A 161 -15.68 27.80 -5.37
C ALA A 161 -16.61 28.22 -4.22
N ALA A 162 -16.21 29.23 -3.46
CA ALA A 162 -17.02 29.78 -2.37
C ALA A 162 -18.46 30.08 -2.84
N GLU A 163 -19.43 29.85 -1.96
CA GLU A 163 -20.87 30.09 -2.19
C GLU A 163 -21.55 29.19 -3.24
N THR A 164 -20.82 28.29 -3.90
CA THR A 164 -21.43 27.32 -4.81
C THR A 164 -22.10 26.19 -4.03
N LYS A 165 -23.41 26.02 -4.26
CA LYS A 165 -24.21 24.94 -3.67
C LYS A 165 -23.89 23.59 -4.32
N LEU A 166 -23.53 22.58 -3.53
CA LEU A 166 -23.14 21.26 -4.04
C LEU A 166 -24.25 20.58 -4.83
N GLU A 167 -25.52 20.82 -4.48
CA GLU A 167 -26.67 20.25 -5.19
C GLU A 167 -26.78 20.75 -6.64
N THR A 168 -26.12 21.87 -6.97
CA THR A 168 -26.04 22.41 -8.33
C THR A 168 -24.92 21.77 -9.16
N LEU A 169 -24.01 21.04 -8.53
CA LEU A 169 -22.87 20.38 -9.16
C LEU A 169 -23.13 18.89 -9.37
N ILE A 170 -23.70 18.22 -8.37
CA ILE A 170 -23.96 16.78 -8.37
C ILE A 170 -25.28 16.49 -7.67
N THR A 171 -26.07 15.59 -8.26
CA THR A 171 -27.34 15.16 -7.67
C THR A 171 -27.12 14.21 -6.49
N GLU A 172 -28.06 14.18 -5.56
CA GLU A 172 -28.02 13.25 -4.42
C GLU A 172 -28.04 11.77 -4.86
N ALA A 173 -28.69 11.47 -5.98
CA ALA A 173 -28.70 10.13 -6.57
C ALA A 173 -27.30 9.72 -7.07
N ALA A 174 -26.56 10.65 -7.69
CA ALA A 174 -25.18 10.42 -8.11
C ALA A 174 -24.24 10.22 -6.91
N VAL A 175 -24.38 11.03 -5.86
CA VAL A 175 -23.63 10.88 -4.60
C VAL A 175 -23.88 9.51 -3.97
N THR A 176 -25.14 9.09 -3.92
CA THR A 176 -25.54 7.78 -3.40
C THR A 176 -24.87 6.65 -4.19
N LEU A 177 -24.97 6.69 -5.52
CA LEU A 177 -24.36 5.67 -6.38
C LEU A 177 -22.83 5.61 -6.25
N LEU A 178 -22.15 6.76 -6.17
CA LEU A 178 -20.71 6.82 -5.92
C LEU A 178 -20.35 6.21 -4.56
N CYS A 179 -21.11 6.51 -3.51
CA CYS A 179 -20.85 5.94 -2.18
C CYS A 179 -21.16 4.44 -2.11
N GLU A 180 -22.11 3.95 -2.90
CA GLU A 180 -22.35 2.51 -3.02
C GLU A 180 -21.16 1.82 -3.70
N LYS A 181 -20.71 2.34 -4.85
CA LYS A 181 -19.73 1.67 -5.72
C LYS A 181 -18.27 1.90 -5.38
N LEU A 182 -17.93 3.06 -4.80
CA LEU A 182 -16.55 3.44 -4.53
C LEU A 182 -16.18 3.14 -3.08
N THR A 183 -14.93 2.74 -2.85
CA THR A 183 -14.44 2.28 -1.54
C THR A 183 -13.24 3.07 -1.04
N THR A 184 -12.38 3.55 -1.95
CA THR A 184 -11.08 4.14 -1.60
C THR A 184 -10.96 5.59 -2.10
N PRO A 185 -10.15 6.44 -1.42
CA PRO A 185 -9.88 7.81 -1.86
C PRO A 185 -9.53 7.91 -3.35
N LEU A 186 -8.63 7.04 -3.82
CA LEU A 186 -8.22 7.01 -5.23
C LEU A 186 -9.41 6.77 -6.19
N GLN A 187 -10.35 5.92 -5.83
CA GLN A 187 -11.54 5.68 -6.65
C GLN A 187 -12.43 6.91 -6.70
N PHE A 188 -12.67 7.58 -5.56
CA PHE A 188 -13.44 8.82 -5.51
C PHE A 188 -12.82 9.90 -6.39
N GLU A 189 -11.52 10.15 -6.24
CA GLU A 189 -10.80 11.14 -7.05
C GLU A 189 -10.91 10.83 -8.55
N LEU A 190 -10.67 9.58 -8.96
CA LEU A 190 -10.74 9.15 -10.35
C LEU A 190 -12.14 9.33 -10.95
N TYR A 191 -13.17 8.80 -10.27
CA TYR A 191 -14.51 8.77 -10.83
C TYR A 191 -15.22 10.12 -10.72
N LEU A 192 -14.94 10.93 -9.71
CA LEU A 192 -15.41 12.32 -9.68
C LEU A 192 -14.79 13.13 -10.81
N THR A 193 -13.47 13.00 -11.04
CA THR A 193 -12.80 13.67 -12.16
C THR A 193 -13.45 13.29 -13.49
N ARG A 194 -13.65 11.98 -13.73
CA ARG A 194 -14.34 11.49 -14.94
C ARG A 194 -15.76 12.03 -15.06
N ALA A 195 -16.52 12.04 -13.97
CA ALA A 195 -17.91 12.48 -13.97
C ALA A 195 -18.04 13.95 -14.34
N PHE A 196 -17.22 14.82 -13.74
CA PHE A 196 -17.24 16.24 -14.06
C PHE A 196 -16.72 16.54 -15.47
N VAL A 197 -15.69 15.82 -15.94
CA VAL A 197 -15.20 15.94 -17.32
C VAL A 197 -16.28 15.53 -18.33
N GLU A 198 -16.96 14.42 -18.08
CA GLU A 198 -18.02 13.92 -18.96
C GLU A 198 -19.23 14.86 -18.98
N ALA A 199 -19.72 15.27 -17.81
CA ALA A 199 -20.85 16.19 -17.72
C ALA A 199 -20.54 17.53 -18.39
N PHE A 200 -19.32 18.05 -18.25
CA PHE A 200 -18.88 19.23 -18.98
C PHE A 200 -18.91 19.02 -20.49
N ARG A 201 -18.42 17.88 -20.99
CA ARG A 201 -18.40 17.52 -22.42
C ARG A 201 -19.79 17.54 -23.05
N VAL A 202 -20.81 17.08 -22.32
CA VAL A 202 -22.19 16.99 -22.82
C VAL A 202 -23.07 18.18 -22.40
N GLY A 203 -22.51 19.18 -21.72
CA GLY A 203 -23.25 20.36 -21.27
C GLY A 203 -24.26 20.09 -20.14
N GLN A 204 -24.02 19.04 -19.36
CA GLN A 204 -24.89 18.62 -18.26
C GLN A 204 -24.43 19.23 -16.92
N LYS A 205 -25.38 19.82 -16.20
CA LYS A 205 -25.19 20.32 -14.84
C LYS A 205 -26.55 20.34 -14.11
N PRO A 206 -26.72 19.63 -12.97
CA PRO A 206 -25.73 18.85 -12.22
C PRO A 206 -25.39 17.48 -12.85
N VAL A 207 -24.27 16.89 -12.42
CA VAL A 207 -23.92 15.48 -12.68
C VAL A 207 -24.99 14.58 -12.05
N ASP A 208 -25.61 13.71 -12.85
CA ASP A 208 -26.64 12.78 -12.38
C ASP A 208 -26.16 11.34 -12.30
N ALA A 209 -27.02 10.46 -11.80
CA ALA A 209 -26.70 9.05 -11.60
C ALA A 209 -26.46 8.31 -12.93
N ASP A 210 -27.04 8.78 -14.04
CA ASP A 210 -26.87 8.14 -15.34
C ASP A 210 -25.48 8.45 -15.91
N THR A 211 -24.99 9.69 -15.78
CA THR A 211 -23.58 10.01 -16.07
C THR A 211 -22.63 9.12 -15.27
N ILE A 212 -22.92 8.89 -13.98
CA ILE A 212 -22.08 8.02 -13.14
C ILE A 212 -22.10 6.56 -13.66
N LYS A 213 -23.26 6.02 -14.01
CA LYS A 213 -23.37 4.64 -14.54
C LYS A 213 -22.53 4.46 -15.80
N ASP A 214 -22.53 5.45 -16.70
CA ASP A 214 -21.85 5.37 -17.99
C ASP A 214 -20.32 5.37 -17.87
N ILE A 215 -19.77 6.00 -16.82
CA ILE A 215 -18.32 6.09 -16.61
C ILE A 215 -17.73 5.00 -15.72
N LEU A 216 -18.57 4.29 -14.94
CA LEU A 216 -18.12 3.28 -14.00
C LEU A 216 -17.57 2.07 -14.74
N ALA A 217 -16.41 1.57 -14.32
CA ALA A 217 -15.88 0.33 -14.86
C ALA A 217 -16.83 -0.84 -14.49
N PRO A 218 -17.25 -1.69 -15.45
CA PRO A 218 -18.19 -2.78 -15.18
C PRO A 218 -17.70 -3.78 -14.12
N ASP A 219 -16.38 -3.95 -14.00
CA ASP A 219 -15.70 -4.91 -13.15
C ASP A 219 -15.13 -4.29 -11.87
N LEU A 220 -15.50 -3.04 -11.52
CA LEU A 220 -14.97 -2.32 -10.37
C LEU A 220 -15.03 -3.12 -9.06
N GLU A 221 -16.15 -3.82 -8.86
CA GLU A 221 -16.44 -4.68 -7.70
C GLU A 221 -16.20 -6.18 -7.98
N GLY A 222 -15.75 -6.51 -9.19
CA GLY A 222 -15.45 -7.87 -9.61
C GLY A 222 -14.40 -8.54 -8.71
N LEU A 223 -14.46 -9.87 -8.64
CA LEU A 223 -13.57 -10.65 -7.77
C LEU A 223 -12.10 -10.41 -8.11
N GLU A 224 -11.74 -10.34 -9.39
CA GLU A 224 -10.37 -10.00 -9.82
C GLU A 224 -9.90 -8.65 -9.27
N ALA A 225 -10.75 -7.63 -9.36
CA ALA A 225 -10.42 -6.29 -8.88
C ALA A 225 -10.25 -6.28 -7.35
N ARG A 226 -11.09 -7.01 -6.60
CA ARG A 226 -10.96 -7.20 -5.15
C ARG A 226 -9.65 -7.91 -4.78
N MET A 227 -9.37 -9.04 -5.41
CA MET A 227 -8.15 -9.83 -5.18
C MET A 227 -6.90 -8.99 -5.44
N THR A 228 -6.85 -8.30 -6.57
CA THR A 228 -5.73 -7.43 -6.95
C THR A 228 -5.53 -6.30 -5.94
N ARG A 229 -6.61 -5.66 -5.45
CA ARG A 229 -6.53 -4.61 -4.42
C ARG A 229 -5.97 -5.09 -3.09
N ASN A 230 -6.18 -6.38 -2.77
CA ASN A 230 -5.65 -7.06 -1.59
C ASN A 230 -4.22 -7.59 -1.80
N GLY A 231 -3.67 -7.47 -3.02
CA GLY A 231 -2.31 -7.88 -3.37
C GLY A 231 -2.21 -9.28 -3.98
N TYR A 232 -3.34 -9.85 -4.42
CA TYR A 232 -3.41 -11.17 -5.03
C TYR A 232 -3.70 -11.07 -6.53
N ASN A 233 -2.66 -11.07 -7.35
CA ASN A 233 -2.78 -11.10 -8.80
C ASN A 233 -2.91 -12.55 -9.33
N ILE A 234 -3.24 -12.71 -10.61
CA ILE A 234 -3.42 -14.03 -11.25
C ILE A 234 -2.20 -14.93 -11.06
N LYS A 235 -0.98 -14.40 -11.20
CA LYS A 235 0.25 -15.18 -11.06
C LYS A 235 0.35 -15.78 -9.67
N LEU A 236 0.17 -14.97 -8.64
CA LEU A 236 0.23 -15.43 -7.27
C LEU A 236 -0.92 -16.40 -6.92
N LEU A 237 -2.12 -16.13 -7.40
CA LEU A 237 -3.27 -17.02 -7.20
C LEU A 237 -3.04 -18.39 -7.86
N THR A 238 -2.40 -18.41 -9.02
CA THR A 238 -1.97 -19.64 -9.72
C THR A 238 -1.03 -20.45 -8.82
N ASP A 239 -0.05 -19.79 -8.20
CA ASP A 239 0.92 -20.45 -7.32
C ASP A 239 0.27 -20.93 -6.01
N ILE A 240 -0.60 -20.14 -5.39
CA ILE A 240 -1.29 -20.49 -4.14
C ILE A 240 -2.25 -21.67 -4.34
N LEU A 241 -3.04 -21.64 -5.42
CA LEU A 241 -4.08 -22.63 -5.68
C LEU A 241 -3.58 -23.83 -6.48
N THR A 242 -2.30 -23.84 -6.88
CA THR A 242 -1.71 -24.89 -7.73
C THR A 242 -2.57 -25.18 -8.96
N ALA A 243 -3.17 -24.12 -9.53
CA ALA A 243 -4.13 -24.19 -10.62
C ALA A 243 -3.56 -23.53 -11.88
N LYS A 244 -4.12 -23.80 -13.06
CA LYS A 244 -3.62 -23.19 -14.30
C LYS A 244 -4.09 -21.72 -14.40
N PRO A 245 -3.31 -20.81 -15.02
CA PRO A 245 -3.74 -19.40 -15.15
C PRO A 245 -5.10 -19.22 -15.86
N LYS A 246 -5.45 -20.11 -16.78
CA LYS A 246 -6.77 -20.10 -17.45
C LYS A 246 -7.90 -20.41 -16.46
N GLU A 247 -7.69 -21.36 -15.57
CA GLU A 247 -8.67 -21.74 -14.54
C GLU A 247 -8.84 -20.61 -13.52
N ILE A 248 -7.75 -19.96 -13.09
CA ILE A 248 -7.82 -18.78 -12.22
C ILE A 248 -8.61 -17.64 -12.87
N ARG A 249 -8.40 -17.36 -14.16
CA ARG A 249 -9.23 -16.36 -14.86
C ARG A 249 -10.70 -16.75 -14.89
N SER A 250 -11.02 -18.01 -15.17
CA SER A 250 -12.41 -18.49 -15.14
C SER A 250 -13.02 -18.40 -13.74
N PHE A 251 -12.24 -18.68 -12.68
CA PHE A 251 -12.66 -18.50 -11.30
C PHE A 251 -12.97 -17.03 -10.98
N LEU A 252 -12.04 -16.13 -11.30
CA LEU A 252 -12.18 -14.69 -11.03
C LEU A 252 -13.34 -14.05 -11.80
N ASN A 253 -13.70 -14.61 -12.96
CA ASN A 253 -14.84 -14.18 -13.78
C ASN A 253 -16.16 -14.89 -13.45
N GLY A 254 -16.20 -15.77 -12.44
CA GLY A 254 -17.41 -16.51 -12.05
C GLY A 254 -17.88 -17.53 -13.11
N GLN A 255 -16.96 -18.04 -13.92
CA GLN A 255 -17.24 -18.97 -15.02
C GLN A 255 -16.99 -20.44 -14.67
N LEU A 256 -16.63 -20.73 -13.41
CA LEU A 256 -16.43 -22.11 -12.95
C LEU A 256 -17.71 -22.73 -12.39
N PRO A 257 -17.85 -24.07 -12.46
CA PRO A 257 -18.93 -24.78 -11.78
C PRO A 257 -18.96 -24.47 -10.27
N PRO A 258 -20.13 -24.48 -9.60
CA PRO A 258 -20.26 -24.14 -8.19
C PRO A 258 -19.36 -24.96 -7.26
N GLU A 259 -19.27 -26.28 -7.48
CA GLU A 259 -18.43 -27.17 -6.68
C GLU A 259 -16.94 -26.78 -6.74
N ARG A 260 -16.44 -26.52 -7.96
CA ARG A 260 -15.04 -26.11 -8.16
C ARG A 260 -14.76 -24.71 -7.63
N THR A 261 -15.73 -23.81 -7.74
CA THR A 261 -15.64 -22.46 -7.16
C THR A 261 -15.52 -22.55 -5.63
N GLN A 262 -16.32 -23.40 -4.99
CA GLN A 262 -16.25 -23.59 -3.54
C GLN A 262 -14.92 -24.21 -3.10
N GLU A 263 -14.42 -25.21 -3.83
CA GLU A 263 -13.11 -25.80 -3.53
C GLU A 263 -11.99 -24.77 -3.58
N LEU A 264 -11.96 -23.91 -4.59
CA LEU A 264 -10.97 -22.83 -4.68
C LEU A 264 -11.16 -21.78 -3.57
N HIS A 265 -12.40 -21.47 -3.16
CA HIS A 265 -12.65 -20.62 -1.99
C HIS A 265 -12.09 -21.21 -0.70
N ASP A 266 -12.32 -22.50 -0.45
CA ASP A 266 -11.84 -23.17 0.75
C ASP A 266 -10.30 -23.22 0.79
N GLN A 267 -9.67 -23.42 -0.37
CA GLN A 267 -8.21 -23.35 -0.50
C GLN A 267 -7.66 -21.94 -0.23
N LEU A 268 -8.34 -20.88 -0.71
CA LEU A 268 -7.96 -19.49 -0.40
C LEU A 268 -8.05 -19.20 1.10
N LEU A 269 -9.14 -19.62 1.74
CA LEU A 269 -9.32 -19.48 3.19
C LEU A 269 -8.23 -20.22 3.97
N ALA A 270 -7.92 -21.46 3.58
CA ALA A 270 -6.84 -22.25 4.18
C ALA A 270 -5.45 -21.58 3.99
N ALA A 271 -5.25 -20.83 2.90
CA ALA A 271 -4.05 -20.05 2.64
C ALA A 271 -4.03 -18.68 3.36
N GLY A 272 -5.05 -18.36 4.16
CA GLY A 272 -5.21 -17.09 4.87
C GLY A 272 -5.57 -15.92 3.95
N VAL A 273 -6.09 -16.20 2.75
CA VAL A 273 -6.55 -15.19 1.80
C VAL A 273 -8.04 -14.93 2.05
N LEU A 274 -8.36 -13.73 2.52
CA LEU A 274 -9.74 -13.30 2.72
C LEU A 274 -10.32 -12.77 1.41
N LEU A 275 -11.52 -13.23 1.07
CA LEU A 275 -12.27 -12.89 -0.14
C LEU A 275 -13.00 -11.55 -0.03
#